data_AF-A0A392PVP1-F1
#
_entry.id   AF-A0A392PVP1-F1
#
_cell.length_a   1.000
_cell.length_b   1.000
_cell.length_c   1.000
_cell.angle_alpha   90.00
_cell.angle_beta   90.00
_cell.angle_gamma   90.00
#
_symmetry.space_group_name_H-M   'P 1'
#
loop_
_entity.id
_entity.type
_entity.pdbx_description
1 polymer ?
#
loop_
_entity_poly.entity_id
_entity_poly.type
_entity_poly.pdbx_seq_one_letter_code
_entity_poly.pdbx_strand_id
1 'polypeptide(L)'
;FDDYKNKYALQKKLITDLETTETKLADVVKDRDALLVRVKELEEKISGMEEKLKSAEVTLIGEEEKKADPTGVYTECSRTELITKVFEVEGSVLEAASSQFHNAVAQLRILNLELIVEGLDEDKDVRDGRIATPSRKEEN
;
A
#
# COMPACT_ATOMS: atom_id res chain seq x y z
N PHE A 1 27.10 -50.25 -60.10
CA PHE A 1 28.01 -50.34 -58.94
C PHE A 1 27.96 -49.07 -58.09
N ASP A 2 27.99 -47.88 -58.72
CA ASP A 2 27.98 -46.59 -58.00
C ASP A 2 26.71 -46.32 -57.17
N ASP A 3 25.53 -46.75 -57.65
CA ASP A 3 24.25 -46.59 -56.94
C ASP A 3 24.24 -47.29 -55.57
N TYR A 4 24.75 -48.52 -55.51
CA TYR A 4 24.84 -49.29 -54.27
C TYR A 4 25.79 -48.64 -53.25
N LYS A 5 26.91 -48.08 -53.73
CA LYS A 5 27.89 -47.37 -52.89
C LYS A 5 27.31 -46.08 -52.30
N ASN A 6 26.55 -45.34 -53.09
CA ASN A 6 25.85 -44.12 -52.62
C ASN A 6 24.76 -44.44 -51.60
N LYS A 7 23.97 -45.49 -51.84
CA LYS A 7 22.95 -45.95 -50.88
C LYS A 7 23.56 -46.39 -49.55
N TYR A 8 24.67 -47.13 -49.58
CA TYR A 8 25.37 -47.54 -48.37
C TYR A 8 25.97 -46.35 -47.60
N ALA A 9 26.55 -45.37 -48.30
CA ALA A 9 27.06 -44.14 -47.67
C ALA A 9 25.95 -43.34 -46.98
N LEU A 10 24.78 -43.24 -47.62
CA LEU A 10 23.61 -42.58 -47.05
C LEU A 10 23.09 -43.31 -45.80
N GLN A 11 23.01 -44.64 -45.84
CA GLN A 11 22.61 -45.46 -44.69
C GLN A 11 23.57 -45.28 -43.52
N LYS A 12 24.89 -45.30 -43.76
CA LYS A 12 25.89 -45.10 -42.71
C LYS A 12 25.77 -43.72 -42.07
N LYS A 13 25.58 -42.66 -42.87
CA LYS A 13 25.36 -41.31 -42.35
C LYS A 13 24.10 -41.23 -41.48
N LEU A 14 23.00 -41.81 -41.94
CA LEU A 14 21.74 -41.82 -41.19
C LEU A 14 21.88 -42.53 -39.84
N ILE A 15 22.60 -43.64 -39.78
CA ILE A 15 22.85 -44.37 -38.52
C ILE A 15 23.65 -43.50 -37.55
N THR A 16 24.74 -42.87 -38.00
CA THR A 16 25.56 -41.99 -37.14
C THR A 16 24.78 -40.76 -36.67
N ASP A 17 23.96 -40.18 -37.53
CA ASP A 17 23.09 -39.06 -37.17
C ASP A 17 22.06 -39.51 -36.12
N LEU A 18 21.44 -40.68 -36.28
CA LEU A 18 20.51 -41.26 -35.31
C LEU A 18 21.17 -41.48 -33.94
N GLU A 19 22.33 -42.14 -33.89
CA GLU A 19 23.11 -42.36 -32.66
C GLU A 19 23.44 -41.02 -31.96
N THR A 20 23.79 -40.00 -32.74
CA THR A 20 24.07 -38.64 -32.22
C THR A 20 22.80 -37.96 -31.68
N THR A 21 21.65 -38.17 -32.32
CA THR A 21 20.39 -37.62 -31.81
C THR A 21 19.89 -38.35 -30.56
N GLU A 22 20.08 -39.67 -30.48
CA GLU A 22 19.70 -40.48 -29.31
C GLU A 22 20.50 -40.07 -28.06
N THR A 23 21.81 -39.85 -28.21
CA THR A 23 22.66 -39.36 -27.11
C THR A 23 22.23 -37.97 -26.62
N LYS A 24 21.99 -37.02 -27.54
CA LYS A 24 21.46 -35.69 -27.17
C LYS A 24 20.09 -35.76 -26.51
N LEU A 25 19.22 -36.67 -26.95
CA LEU A 25 17.90 -36.86 -26.35
C LEU A 25 18.02 -37.35 -24.91
N ALA A 26 18.95 -38.27 -24.63
CA ALA A 26 19.21 -38.76 -23.28
C ALA A 26 19.67 -37.63 -22.34
N ASP A 27 20.56 -36.74 -22.81
CA ASP A 27 21.01 -35.58 -22.04
C ASP A 27 19.87 -34.62 -21.73
N VAL A 28 19.06 -34.26 -22.72
CA VAL A 28 17.90 -33.36 -22.54
C VAL A 28 16.86 -33.95 -21.60
N VAL A 29 16.63 -35.27 -21.65
CA VAL A 29 15.72 -35.96 -20.73
C VAL A 29 16.22 -35.86 -19.29
N LYS A 30 17.52 -36.06 -19.07
CA LYS A 30 18.14 -35.94 -17.74
C LYS A 30 18.02 -34.52 -17.18
N ASP A 31 18.29 -33.51 -18.01
CA ASP A 31 18.18 -32.10 -17.60
C ASP A 31 16.73 -31.71 -17.28
N ARG A 32 15.77 -32.16 -18.10
CA ARG A 32 14.34 -31.98 -17.83
C ARG A 32 13.94 -32.57 -16.48
N ASP A 33 14.39 -33.78 -16.18
CA ASP A 33 14.03 -34.46 -14.93
C ASP A 33 14.65 -33.75 -13.72
N ALA A 34 15.89 -33.26 -13.83
CA ALA A 34 16.51 -32.43 -12.80
C ALA A 34 15.77 -31.10 -12.57
N LEU A 35 15.34 -30.44 -13.65
CA LEU A 35 14.56 -29.20 -13.57
C LEU A 35 13.18 -29.44 -12.93
N LEU A 36 12.52 -30.55 -13.26
CA LEU A 36 11.23 -30.91 -12.65
C LEU A 36 11.32 -31.07 -11.13
N VAL A 37 12.42 -31.65 -10.62
CA VAL A 37 12.66 -31.73 -9.17
C VAL A 37 12.79 -30.34 -8.57
N ARG A 38 13.60 -29.47 -9.19
CA ARG A 38 13.82 -28.10 -8.70
C ARG A 38 12.55 -27.24 -8.72
N VAL A 39 11.70 -27.41 -9.73
CA VAL A 39 10.40 -26.72 -9.81
C VAL A 39 9.53 -27.12 -8.63
N LYS A 40 9.41 -28.41 -8.31
CA LYS A 40 8.64 -28.88 -7.15
C LYS A 40 9.17 -28.33 -5.83
N GLU A 41 10.50 -28.35 -5.63
CA GLU A 41 11.11 -27.77 -4.43
C GLU A 41 10.84 -26.26 -4.29
N LEU A 42 10.80 -25.53 -5.41
CA LEU A 42 10.48 -24.10 -5.41
C LEU A 42 9.00 -23.85 -5.13
N GLU A 43 8.10 -24.66 -5.71
CA GLU A 43 6.66 -24.59 -5.45
C GLU A 43 6.36 -24.82 -3.96
N GLU A 44 7.00 -25.81 -3.32
CA GLU A 44 6.89 -26.06 -1.88
C GLU A 44 7.39 -24.87 -1.04
N LYS A 45 8.52 -24.26 -1.42
CA LYS A 45 9.04 -23.07 -0.73
C LYS A 45 8.13 -21.86 -0.87
N ILE A 46 7.60 -21.62 -2.07
CA ILE A 46 6.66 -20.52 -2.33
C ILE A 46 5.42 -20.70 -1.45
N SER A 47 4.82 -21.89 -1.45
CA SER A 47 3.66 -22.21 -0.59
C SER A 47 3.95 -21.94 0.89
N GLY A 48 5.09 -22.42 1.41
CA GLY A 48 5.48 -22.19 2.80
C GLY A 48 5.77 -20.71 3.12
N MET A 49 6.25 -19.93 2.16
CA MET A 49 6.44 -18.48 2.33
C MET A 49 5.11 -17.73 2.33
N GLU A 50 4.17 -18.10 1.46
CA GLU A 50 2.84 -17.51 1.40
C GLU A 50 2.06 -17.74 2.71
N GLU A 51 2.15 -18.94 3.30
CA GLU A 51 1.54 -19.23 4.60
C GLU A 51 2.14 -18.37 5.73
N LYS A 52 3.47 -18.24 5.77
CA LYS A 52 4.15 -17.39 6.74
C LYS A 52 3.76 -15.92 6.59
N LEU A 53 3.64 -15.44 5.34
CA LEU A 53 3.24 -14.07 5.06
C LEU A 53 1.82 -13.80 5.58
N LYS A 54 0.87 -14.69 5.28
CA LYS A 54 -0.51 -14.60 5.79
C LYS A 54 -0.55 -14.58 7.32
N SER A 55 0.23 -15.45 7.98
CA SER A 55 0.31 -15.48 9.45
C SER A 55 0.91 -14.21 10.03
N ALA A 56 1.95 -13.66 9.40
CA ALA A 56 2.60 -12.44 9.85
C ALA A 56 1.69 -11.21 9.66
N GLU A 57 1.00 -11.11 8.51
CA GLU A 57 0.02 -10.06 8.23
C GLU A 57 -1.10 -10.03 9.27
N VAL A 58 -1.70 -11.20 9.56
CA VAL A 58 -2.75 -11.31 10.58
C VAL A 58 -2.25 -10.91 11.97
N THR A 59 -1.00 -11.25 12.31
CA THR A 59 -0.40 -10.92 13.60
C THR A 59 -0.12 -9.42 13.74
N LEU A 60 0.49 -8.81 12.71
CA LEU A 60 0.81 -7.38 12.69
C LEU A 60 -0.44 -6.52 12.75
N ILE A 61 -1.47 -6.85 11.95
CA ILE A 61 -2.75 -6.14 11.98
C ILE A 61 -3.36 -6.21 13.38
N GLY A 62 -3.37 -7.40 14.00
CA GLY A 62 -3.89 -7.56 15.36
C GLY A 62 -3.11 -6.81 16.44
N GLU A 63 -1.79 -6.65 16.31
CA GLU A 63 -0.96 -5.87 17.24
C GLU A 63 -1.16 -4.36 17.07
N GLU A 64 -1.19 -3.86 15.82
CA GLU A 64 -1.46 -2.45 15.55
C GLU A 64 -2.87 -2.05 15.95
N GLU A 65 -3.87 -2.90 15.67
CA GLU A 65 -5.26 -2.68 16.08
C GLU A 65 -5.39 -2.60 17.60
N LYS A 66 -4.78 -3.54 18.35
CA LYS A 66 -4.78 -3.49 19.83
C LYS A 66 -4.11 -2.24 20.39
N LYS A 67 -3.15 -1.65 19.69
CA LYS A 67 -2.51 -0.41 20.12
C LYS A 67 -3.39 0.80 19.83
N ALA A 68 -4.03 0.84 18.66
CA ALA A 68 -4.88 1.95 18.23
C ALA A 68 -6.23 1.95 18.95
N ASP A 69 -6.79 0.78 19.22
CA ASP A 69 -8.06 0.56 19.89
C ASP A 69 -7.98 -0.62 20.89
N PRO A 70 -7.38 -0.39 22.07
CA PRO A 70 -7.26 -1.44 23.10
C PRO A 70 -8.60 -2.02 23.56
N THR A 71 -9.68 -1.26 23.41
CA THR A 71 -11.05 -1.60 23.80
C THR A 71 -11.83 -2.31 22.70
N GLY A 72 -11.34 -2.33 21.45
CA GLY A 72 -12.01 -2.94 20.30
C GLY A 72 -13.35 -2.28 19.95
N VAL A 73 -13.54 -1.00 20.26
CA VAL A 73 -14.75 -0.22 19.94
C VAL A 73 -14.99 -0.14 18.42
N TYR A 74 -13.93 -0.25 17.63
CA TYR A 74 -13.90 -0.04 16.19
C TYR A 74 -13.60 -1.30 15.38
N THR A 75 -13.32 -2.43 16.05
CA THR A 75 -12.95 -3.70 15.41
C THR A 75 -13.98 -4.21 14.39
N GLU A 76 -15.27 -3.98 14.65
CA GLU A 76 -16.36 -4.40 13.76
C GLU A 76 -16.90 -3.26 12.88
N CYS A 77 -16.35 -2.04 13.01
CA CYS A 77 -16.81 -0.91 12.21
C CYS A 77 -16.38 -1.08 10.74
N SER A 78 -17.34 -0.95 9.84
CA SER A 78 -17.07 -0.76 8.42
C SER A 78 -16.27 0.53 8.16
N ARG A 79 -15.55 0.57 7.03
CA ARG A 79 -14.84 1.78 6.61
C ARG A 79 -15.75 3.01 6.56
N THR A 80 -16.99 2.84 6.10
CA THR A 80 -17.99 3.90 6.04
C THR A 80 -18.39 4.40 7.43
N GLU A 81 -18.60 3.51 8.39
CA GLU A 81 -18.92 3.90 9.77
C GLU A 81 -17.75 4.63 10.44
N LEU A 82 -16.52 4.18 10.21
CA LEU A 82 -15.33 4.88 10.71
C LEU A 82 -15.23 6.29 10.15
N ILE A 83 -15.42 6.46 8.84
CA ILE A 83 -15.41 7.76 8.19
C ILE A 83 -16.50 8.67 8.78
N THR A 84 -17.71 8.15 8.96
CA THR A 84 -18.81 8.91 9.58
C THR A 84 -18.44 9.37 10.98
N LYS A 85 -17.91 8.47 11.84
CA LYS A 85 -17.49 8.84 13.20
C LYS A 85 -16.39 9.90 13.23
N VAL A 86 -15.43 9.86 12.30
CA VAL A 86 -14.40 10.91 12.20
C VAL A 86 -15.06 12.27 11.93
N PHE A 87 -15.95 12.35 10.94
CA PHE A 87 -16.67 13.60 10.64
C PHE A 87 -17.54 14.08 11.80
N GLU A 88 -18.20 13.17 12.53
CA GLU A 88 -18.98 13.52 13.72
C GLU A 88 -18.11 14.16 14.81
N VAL A 89 -16.95 13.55 15.11
CA VAL A 89 -16.02 14.07 16.12
C VAL A 89 -15.43 15.41 15.67
N GLU A 90 -14.97 15.52 14.42
CA GLU A 90 -14.44 16.77 13.86
C GLU A 90 -15.48 17.90 13.91
N GLY A 91 -16.71 17.62 13.51
CA GLY A 91 -17.82 18.57 13.56
C GLY A 91 -18.14 19.02 14.99
N SER A 92 -18.20 18.08 15.94
CA SER A 92 -18.46 18.38 17.35
C SER A 92 -17.37 19.25 17.97
N VAL A 93 -16.10 18.96 17.69
CA VAL A 93 -14.97 19.77 18.18
C VAL A 93 -15.00 21.17 17.58
N LEU A 94 -15.30 21.30 16.28
CA LEU A 94 -15.42 22.60 15.60
C LEU A 94 -16.56 23.44 16.19
N GLU A 95 -17.74 22.85 16.40
CA GLU A 95 -18.89 23.54 16.99
C GLU A 95 -18.60 23.98 18.43
N ALA A 96 -17.95 23.13 19.23
CA ALA A 96 -17.54 23.46 20.58
C ALA A 96 -16.53 24.62 20.60
N ALA A 97 -15.51 24.60 19.73
CA ALA A 97 -14.52 25.66 19.62
C ALA A 97 -15.15 26.98 19.18
N SER A 98 -16.03 26.95 18.17
CA SER A 98 -16.78 28.13 17.72
C SER A 98 -17.63 28.72 18.84
N SER A 99 -18.36 27.88 19.59
CA SER A 99 -19.18 28.32 20.72
C SER A 99 -18.34 28.95 21.83
N GLN A 100 -17.18 28.33 22.16
CA GLN A 100 -16.25 28.87 23.14
C GLN A 100 -15.66 30.22 22.71
N PHE A 101 -15.31 30.37 21.43
CA PHE A 101 -14.84 31.64 20.88
C PHE A 101 -15.90 32.73 21.00
N HIS A 102 -17.14 32.46 20.57
CA HIS A 102 -18.24 33.41 20.67
C HIS A 102 -18.53 33.81 22.13
N ASN A 103 -18.47 32.85 23.06
CA ASN A 103 -18.61 33.13 24.48
C ASN A 103 -17.48 34.04 24.99
N ALA A 104 -16.22 33.75 24.65
CA ALA A 104 -15.09 34.60 25.01
C ALA A 104 -15.23 36.03 24.45
N VAL A 105 -15.64 36.18 23.19
CA VAL A 105 -15.92 37.49 22.57
C VAL A 105 -17.04 38.22 23.31
N ALA A 106 -18.12 37.53 23.69
CA ALA A 106 -19.20 38.12 24.46
C ALA A 106 -18.73 38.62 25.83
N GLN A 107 -17.91 37.84 26.54
CA GLN A 107 -17.30 38.26 27.80
C GLN A 107 -16.39 39.47 27.62
N LEU A 108 -15.58 39.51 26.55
CA LEU A 108 -14.72 40.66 26.25
C LEU A 108 -15.52 41.93 25.95
N ARG A 109 -16.66 41.83 25.25
CA ARG A 109 -17.54 43.00 25.01
C ARG A 109 -18.16 43.56 26.29
N ILE A 110 -18.40 42.73 27.30
CA ILE A 110 -18.85 43.18 28.64
C ILE A 110 -17.73 43.98 29.32
N LEU A 111 -16.48 43.51 29.21
CA LEU A 111 -15.33 44.18 29.80
C LEU A 111 -14.90 45.43 29.02
N ASN A 112 -15.11 45.45 27.71
CA ASN A 112 -14.77 46.54 26.81
C ASN A 112 -15.89 46.79 25.79
N LEU A 113 -16.74 47.79 26.07
CA LEU A 113 -17.90 48.14 25.23
C LEU A 113 -17.51 48.67 23.84
N GLU A 114 -16.29 49.20 23.67
CA GLU A 114 -15.77 49.72 22.39
C GLU A 114 -15.01 48.66 21.59
N LEU A 115 -15.11 47.38 21.96
CA LEU A 115 -14.41 46.30 21.28
C LEU A 115 -14.89 46.17 19.82
N ILE A 116 -13.99 46.50 18.89
CA ILE A 116 -14.22 46.37 17.46
C ILE A 116 -14.11 44.88 17.09
N VAL A 117 -15.24 44.32 16.67
CA VAL A 117 -15.39 42.93 16.23
C VAL A 117 -15.78 42.81 14.77
N GLU A 118 -16.11 43.94 14.14
CA GLU A 118 -16.49 44.01 12.74
C GLU A 118 -15.27 43.76 11.86
N GLY A 119 -15.38 42.82 10.92
CA GLY A 119 -14.25 42.38 10.08
C GLY A 119 -13.30 41.37 10.74
N LEU A 120 -13.62 40.85 11.94
CA LEU A 120 -12.97 39.63 12.44
C LEU A 120 -13.24 38.48 11.48
N ASP A 121 -12.17 37.86 11.02
CA ASP A 121 -12.20 36.78 10.05
C ASP A 121 -10.93 35.95 10.25
N GLU A 122 -11.04 34.64 10.03
CA GLU A 122 -9.97 33.66 10.33
C GLU A 122 -8.69 33.91 9.53
N ASP A 123 -8.83 34.54 8.37
CA ASP A 123 -7.73 34.93 7.50
C ASP A 123 -7.22 36.35 7.79
N LYS A 124 -7.55 36.97 8.92
CA LYS A 124 -7.07 38.31 9.29
C LYS A 124 -6.06 38.28 10.42
N ASP A 125 -5.08 39.17 10.32
CA ASP A 125 -4.10 39.42 11.37
C ASP A 125 -4.37 40.78 12.03
N VAL A 126 -3.88 40.97 13.27
CA VAL A 126 -3.81 42.28 13.90
C VAL A 126 -2.45 42.92 13.60
N ARG A 127 -2.44 44.06 12.90
CA ARG A 127 -1.25 44.87 12.62
C ARG A 127 -1.50 46.30 13.09
N ASP A 128 -0.58 46.85 13.88
CA ASP A 128 -0.68 48.20 14.44
C ASP A 128 -2.03 48.49 15.15
N GLY A 129 -2.58 47.47 15.83
CA GLY A 129 -3.86 47.56 16.54
C GLY A 129 -5.10 47.56 15.65
N ARG A 130 -4.97 47.24 14.35
CA ARG A 130 -6.09 47.08 13.41
C ARG A 130 -6.15 45.69 12.82
N ILE A 131 -7.36 45.18 12.59
CA ILE A 131 -7.59 43.94 11.86
C ILE A 131 -7.32 44.21 10.37
N ALA A 132 -6.42 43.44 9.77
CA ALA A 132 -5.99 43.62 8.39
C ALA A 132 -5.80 42.27 7.68
N THR A 133 -6.04 42.23 6.38
CA THR A 133 -5.71 41.07 5.55
C THR A 133 -4.18 40.90 5.50
N PRO A 134 -3.65 39.70 5.79
CA PRO A 134 -2.23 39.42 5.71
C PRO A 134 -1.73 39.70 4.29
N SER A 135 -0.56 40.36 4.18
CA SER A 135 0.18 40.41 2.92
C SER A 135 0.50 38.99 2.48
N ARG A 136 0.06 38.58 1.28
CA ARG A 136 0.39 37.29 0.69
C ARG A 136 1.91 37.13 0.74
N LYS A 137 2.40 36.16 1.53
CA LYS A 137 3.83 35.82 1.48
C LYS A 137 4.07 35.28 0.08
N GLU A 138 4.89 35.96 -0.70
CA GLU A 138 5.44 35.37 -1.92
C GLU A 138 6.25 34.15 -1.46
N GLU A 139 5.78 32.95 -1.79
CA GLU A 139 6.54 31.73 -1.61
C GLU A 139 7.76 31.82 -2.55
N ASN A 140 8.93 32.03 -1.96
CA ASN A 140 10.23 31.92 -2.65
C ASN A 140 10.64 30.45 -2.77
#